data_AF-A0A812WHA2-F1
#
_entry.id   AF-A0A812WHA2-F1
#
_cell.length_a   1.000
_cell.length_b   1.000
_cell.length_c   1.000
_cell.angle_alpha   90.00
_cell.angle_beta   90.00
_cell.angle_gamma   90.00
#
_symmetry.space_group_name_H-M   'P 1'
#
loop_
_entity.id
_entity.type
_entity.pdbx_description
1 polymer ?
#
loop_
_entity_poly.entity_id
_entity_poly.type
_entity_poly.pdbx_seq_one_letter_code
_entity_poly.pdbx_strand_id
1 'polypeptide(L)'
;MLHIWKASGEELATVPVEEFDVLSLKQHLQPLCGASRFRQRLLHGEENLSDDIRLDAPMDLQLVLLPFIDATDEEGILFVEAAARGLVSQVEEMLQRPQSPDATNWDGTTALRDAAMQGSVDMTRLLLASGASQNVCDYNGRSPLWAGCFQGHVAIVQLLLTARADKETPANNGDTPLWAALHHDRLDIAKLLLEAGPEREKRDADGVSLLGYASMKGHIDIARLLLEAGANLRARDKMGMTPLFAGSFYGHVEIVQLLLAARADAGFFFGMLLANLQGVFPFESF
;
A
#
# COMPACT_ATOMS: atom_id res chain seq x y z
N MET A 1 -8.46 -38.39 7.32
CA MET A 1 -8.17 -37.04 7.81
C MET A 1 -6.66 -36.85 7.80
N LEU A 2 -6.19 -35.64 7.57
CA LEU A 2 -4.82 -35.22 7.81
C LEU A 2 -4.78 -34.65 9.23
N HIS A 3 -3.88 -35.15 10.06
CA HIS A 3 -3.66 -34.63 11.41
C HIS A 3 -2.35 -33.84 11.40
N ILE A 4 -2.42 -32.55 11.76
CA ILE A 4 -1.27 -31.65 11.72
C ILE A 4 -0.82 -31.39 13.15
N TRP A 5 0.40 -31.82 13.46
CA TRP A 5 1.00 -31.74 14.77
C TRP A 5 2.08 -30.67 14.80
N LYS A 6 2.14 -29.84 15.85
CA LYS A 6 3.29 -28.96 16.09
C LYS A 6 4.51 -29.78 16.48
N ALA A 7 5.69 -29.22 16.30
CA ALA A 7 6.93 -29.81 16.82
C ALA A 7 6.91 -30.07 18.35
N SER A 8 6.06 -29.36 19.10
CA SER A 8 5.82 -29.58 20.53
C SER A 8 4.99 -30.83 20.87
N GLY A 9 4.39 -31.49 19.88
CA GLY A 9 3.49 -32.64 20.06
C GLY A 9 2.01 -32.28 20.28
N GLU A 10 1.64 -30.99 20.22
CA GLU A 10 0.25 -30.53 20.26
C GLU A 10 -0.39 -30.63 18.87
N GLU A 11 -1.62 -31.14 18.78
CA GLU A 11 -2.39 -31.12 17.53
C GLU A 11 -2.79 -29.67 17.20
N LEU A 12 -2.37 -29.18 16.04
CA LEU A 12 -2.70 -27.85 15.54
C LEU A 12 -4.05 -27.83 14.83
N ALA A 13 -4.30 -28.83 13.97
CA ALA A 13 -5.49 -28.90 13.14
C ALA A 13 -5.73 -30.32 12.63
N THR A 14 -7.00 -30.63 12.36
CA THR A 14 -7.41 -31.82 11.64
C THR A 14 -8.14 -31.38 10.36
N VAL A 15 -7.66 -31.79 9.20
CA VAL A 15 -8.19 -31.35 7.89
C VAL A 15 -8.70 -32.58 7.13
N PRO A 16 -9.89 -32.54 6.50
CA PRO A 16 -10.36 -33.64 5.67
C PRO A 16 -9.47 -33.83 4.44
N VAL A 17 -9.36 -35.09 3.97
CA VAL A 17 -8.60 -35.43 2.76
C VAL A 17 -9.50 -35.11 1.56
N GLU A 18 -9.58 -33.84 1.19
CA GLU A 18 -10.34 -33.36 0.02
C GLU A 18 -9.35 -32.93 -1.07
N GLU A 19 -8.70 -33.90 -1.76
CA GLU A 19 -7.76 -33.68 -2.87
C GLU A 19 -6.88 -32.40 -2.77
N PHE A 20 -6.10 -32.26 -1.68
CA PHE A 20 -5.17 -31.15 -1.53
C PHE A 20 -3.76 -31.52 -2.01
N ASP A 21 -3.02 -30.53 -2.50
CA ASP A 21 -1.57 -30.57 -2.51
C ASP A 21 -1.00 -29.93 -1.22
N VAL A 22 0.28 -30.18 -0.96
CA VAL A 22 0.98 -29.61 0.20
C VAL A 22 0.96 -28.09 0.18
N LEU A 23 1.02 -27.46 -1.00
CA LEU A 23 0.89 -26.01 -1.17
C LEU A 23 -0.42 -25.48 -0.58
N SER A 24 -1.54 -26.07 -0.99
CA SER A 24 -2.88 -25.69 -0.53
C SER A 24 -3.04 -25.90 0.96
N LEU A 25 -2.49 -26.98 1.50
CA LEU A 25 -2.47 -27.22 2.95
C LEU A 25 -1.67 -26.13 3.68
N LYS A 26 -0.47 -25.76 3.21
CA LYS A 26 0.33 -24.69 3.84
C LYS A 26 -0.40 -23.35 3.82
N GLN A 27 -1.11 -23.03 2.75
CA GLN A 27 -1.94 -21.84 2.66
C GLN A 27 -3.10 -21.89 3.67
N HIS A 28 -3.74 -23.05 3.85
CA HIS A 28 -4.78 -23.25 4.85
C HIS A 28 -4.24 -23.10 6.30
N LEU A 29 -3.01 -23.55 6.55
CA LEU A 29 -2.38 -23.48 7.87
C LEU A 29 -1.85 -22.07 8.21
N GLN A 30 -1.57 -21.22 7.22
CA GLN A 30 -1.01 -19.88 7.42
C GLN A 30 -1.74 -19.03 8.48
N PRO A 31 -3.08 -18.87 8.46
CA PRO A 31 -3.78 -18.12 9.50
C PRO A 31 -3.75 -18.80 10.89
N LEU A 32 -3.53 -20.11 10.96
CA LEU A 32 -3.48 -20.86 12.22
C LEU A 32 -2.11 -20.78 12.90
N CYS A 33 -1.03 -20.77 12.11
CA CYS A 33 0.34 -20.75 12.62
C CYS A 33 1.02 -19.37 12.53
N GLY A 34 0.40 -18.40 11.85
CA GLY A 34 0.94 -17.05 11.67
C GLY A 34 2.19 -16.99 10.78
N ALA A 35 2.45 -18.03 9.99
CA ALA A 35 3.66 -18.15 9.16
C ALA A 35 3.29 -18.39 7.70
N SER A 36 3.98 -17.68 6.78
CA SER A 36 3.80 -17.89 5.34
C SER A 36 4.18 -19.33 4.94
N ARG A 37 3.67 -19.81 3.80
CA ARG A 37 3.97 -21.18 3.31
C ARG A 37 5.47 -21.47 3.22
N PHE A 38 6.28 -20.46 2.95
CA PHE A 38 7.73 -20.55 2.82
C PHE A 38 8.43 -20.87 4.14
N ARG A 39 7.80 -20.49 5.25
CA ARG A 39 8.26 -20.80 6.61
C ARG A 39 7.73 -22.13 7.14
N GLN A 40 6.91 -22.84 6.39
CA GLN A 40 6.28 -24.08 6.81
C GLN A 40 6.97 -25.29 6.17
N ARG A 41 7.47 -26.19 7.02
CA ARG A 41 7.93 -27.53 6.62
C ARG A 41 6.96 -28.56 7.16
N LEU A 42 6.39 -29.36 6.25
CA LEU A 42 5.47 -30.43 6.58
C LEU A 42 6.23 -31.74 6.43
N LEU A 43 6.39 -32.45 7.53
CA LEU A 43 7.12 -33.70 7.58
C LEU A 43 6.14 -34.86 7.70
N HIS A 44 6.39 -35.92 6.94
CA HIS A 44 5.78 -37.23 7.16
C HIS A 44 6.89 -38.20 7.59
N GLY A 45 6.91 -38.57 8.87
CA GLY A 45 8.09 -39.19 9.46
C GLY A 45 9.27 -38.21 9.47
N GLU A 46 10.39 -38.56 8.82
CA GLU A 46 11.58 -37.70 8.69
C GLU A 46 11.65 -36.95 7.35
N GLU A 47 10.71 -37.20 6.42
CA GLU A 47 10.75 -36.65 5.07
C GLU A 47 10.00 -35.33 4.98
N ASN A 48 10.66 -34.28 4.46
CA ASN A 48 10.01 -33.00 4.15
C ASN A 48 9.29 -33.05 2.81
N LEU A 49 7.99 -32.80 2.83
CA LEU A 49 7.14 -32.83 1.65
C LEU A 49 7.30 -31.53 0.82
N SER A 50 7.49 -31.69 -0.48
CA SER A 50 7.48 -30.58 -1.45
C SER A 50 6.06 -30.11 -1.72
N ASP A 51 5.94 -28.86 -2.20
CA ASP A 51 4.66 -28.16 -2.37
C ASP A 51 3.72 -28.87 -3.38
N ASP A 52 4.26 -29.65 -4.32
CA ASP A 52 3.55 -30.36 -5.39
C ASP A 52 3.01 -31.75 -4.99
N ILE A 53 3.37 -32.26 -3.81
CA ILE A 53 2.92 -33.57 -3.35
C ILE A 53 1.41 -33.53 -3.08
N ARG A 54 0.67 -34.47 -3.68
CA ARG A 54 -0.75 -34.69 -3.41
C ARG A 54 -0.92 -35.46 -2.11
N LEU A 55 -1.91 -35.05 -1.32
CA LEU A 55 -2.29 -35.66 -0.05
C LEU A 55 -3.61 -36.41 -0.26
N ASP A 56 -3.51 -37.67 -0.72
CA ASP A 56 -4.64 -38.52 -1.12
C ASP A 56 -4.99 -39.61 -0.09
N ALA A 57 -4.20 -39.73 0.97
CA ALA A 57 -4.42 -40.68 2.05
C ALA A 57 -4.39 -39.99 3.42
N PRO A 58 -5.10 -40.54 4.43
CA PRO A 58 -4.94 -40.13 5.82
C PRO A 58 -3.49 -40.31 6.28
N MET A 59 -2.91 -39.27 6.90
CA MET A 59 -1.55 -39.31 7.46
C MET A 59 -1.39 -38.28 8.57
N ASP A 60 -0.42 -38.53 9.44
CA ASP A 60 0.06 -37.60 10.45
C ASP A 60 1.19 -36.76 9.86
N LEU A 61 1.03 -35.44 9.90
CA LEU A 61 2.01 -34.47 9.42
C LEU A 61 2.56 -33.67 10.60
N GLN A 62 3.88 -33.54 10.68
CA GLN A 62 4.50 -32.62 11.62
C GLN A 62 4.78 -31.29 10.94
N LEU A 63 4.22 -30.21 11.47
CA LEU A 63 4.52 -28.84 11.07
C LEU A 63 5.73 -28.32 11.86
N VAL A 64 6.79 -27.99 11.13
CA VAL A 64 7.97 -27.28 11.64
C VAL A 64 8.00 -25.88 11.03
N LEU A 65 8.01 -24.87 11.90
CA LEU A 65 8.14 -23.48 11.49
C LEU A 65 9.61 -23.07 11.45
N LEU A 66 10.06 -22.59 10.29
CA LEU A 66 11.42 -22.12 10.12
C LEU A 66 11.57 -20.68 10.63
N PRO A 67 12.56 -20.39 11.48
CA PRO A 67 12.97 -19.01 11.73
C PRO A 67 13.65 -18.44 10.49
N PHE A 68 13.71 -17.11 10.40
CA PHE A 68 14.63 -16.49 9.46
C PHE A 68 16.05 -16.60 10.00
N ILE A 69 16.98 -16.87 9.10
CA ILE A 69 18.42 -16.80 9.32
C ILE A 69 18.87 -15.46 8.74
N ASP A 70 19.78 -14.79 9.44
CA ASP A 70 20.39 -13.56 8.97
C ASP A 70 21.08 -13.84 7.62
N ALA A 71 20.65 -13.11 6.60
CA ALA A 71 21.31 -13.16 5.30
C ALA A 71 22.63 -12.41 5.38
N THR A 72 23.65 -12.92 4.70
CA THR A 72 24.85 -12.12 4.41
C THR A 72 24.49 -10.96 3.48
N ASP A 73 25.30 -9.90 3.48
CA ASP A 73 25.12 -8.76 2.58
C ASP A 73 25.05 -9.23 1.10
N GLU A 74 25.88 -10.21 0.72
CA GLU A 74 25.89 -10.78 -0.63
C GLU A 74 24.57 -11.50 -0.96
N GLU A 75 24.02 -12.30 -0.04
CA GLU A 75 22.74 -12.98 -0.23
C GLU A 75 21.56 -12.00 -0.33
N GLY A 76 21.58 -10.92 0.47
CA GLY A 76 20.61 -9.84 0.36
C GLY A 76 20.67 -9.13 -1.00
N ILE A 77 21.89 -8.80 -1.46
CA ILE A 77 22.11 -8.19 -2.77
C ILE A 77 21.61 -9.10 -3.90
N LEU A 78 21.99 -10.38 -3.88
CA LEU A 78 21.58 -11.35 -4.91
C LEU A 78 20.06 -11.54 -4.94
N PHE A 79 19.41 -11.57 -3.77
CA PHE A 79 17.96 -11.70 -3.66
C PHE A 79 17.24 -10.51 -4.29
N VAL A 80 17.67 -9.28 -3.96
CA VAL A 80 17.11 -8.06 -4.52
C VAL A 80 17.38 -7.96 -6.02
N GLU A 81 18.59 -8.32 -6.48
CA GLU A 81 18.94 -8.30 -7.91
C GLU A 81 18.12 -9.29 -8.74
N ALA A 82 17.88 -10.50 -8.23
CA ALA A 82 17.00 -11.47 -8.87
C ALA A 82 15.57 -10.91 -9.00
N ALA A 83 15.07 -10.23 -7.97
CA ALA A 83 13.77 -9.57 -8.00
C ALA A 83 13.70 -8.43 -9.04
N ALA A 84 14.74 -7.58 -9.08
CA ALA A 84 14.86 -6.46 -10.01
C ALA A 84 14.91 -6.91 -11.49
N ARG A 85 15.51 -8.09 -11.75
CA ARG A 85 15.54 -8.72 -13.07
C ARG A 85 14.26 -9.49 -13.43
N GLY A 86 13.27 -9.54 -12.53
CA GLY A 86 12.00 -10.24 -12.74
C GLY A 86 12.12 -11.76 -12.72
N LEU A 87 13.15 -12.33 -12.08
CA LEU A 87 13.41 -13.77 -12.03
C LEU A 87 12.53 -14.46 -10.96
N VAL A 88 11.20 -14.48 -11.19
CA VAL A 88 10.19 -14.95 -10.22
C VAL A 88 10.52 -16.34 -9.68
N SER A 89 10.85 -17.31 -10.55
CA SER A 89 11.16 -18.68 -10.14
C SER A 89 12.43 -18.77 -9.27
N GLN A 90 13.43 -17.94 -9.55
CA GLN A 90 14.65 -17.90 -8.74
C GLN A 90 14.36 -17.31 -7.36
N VAL A 91 13.60 -16.20 -7.30
CA VAL A 91 13.18 -15.61 -6.02
C VAL A 91 12.34 -16.59 -5.21
N GLU A 92 11.43 -17.33 -5.86
CA GLU A 92 10.63 -18.36 -5.20
C GLU A 92 11.51 -19.48 -4.61
N GLU A 93 12.51 -19.96 -5.36
CA GLU A 93 13.47 -20.94 -4.85
C GLU A 93 14.27 -20.40 -3.65
N MET A 94 14.71 -19.15 -3.72
CA MET A 94 15.42 -18.49 -2.61
C MET A 94 14.53 -18.38 -1.37
N LEU A 95 13.25 -18.05 -1.53
CA LEU A 95 12.27 -17.98 -0.45
C LEU A 95 11.95 -19.36 0.17
N GLN A 96 12.23 -20.48 -0.51
CA GLN A 96 12.16 -21.80 0.12
C GLN A 96 13.28 -22.02 1.14
N ARG A 97 14.33 -21.21 1.14
CA ARG A 97 15.35 -21.22 2.20
C ARG A 97 14.85 -20.35 3.37
N PRO A 98 15.36 -20.53 4.60
CA PRO A 98 15.00 -19.71 5.75
C PRO A 98 15.58 -18.28 5.67
N GLN A 99 15.53 -17.63 4.51
CA GLN A 99 15.96 -16.26 4.29
C GLN A 99 14.81 -15.28 4.58
N SER A 100 15.12 -14.11 5.15
CA SER A 100 14.15 -13.04 5.30
C SER A 100 13.74 -12.47 3.92
N PRO A 101 12.44 -12.36 3.62
CA PRO A 101 11.98 -11.69 2.39
C PRO A 101 12.26 -10.17 2.40
N ASP A 102 12.61 -9.62 3.57
CA ASP A 102 12.96 -8.21 3.77
C ASP A 102 14.48 -7.97 3.73
N ALA A 103 15.28 -8.94 3.27
CA ALA A 103 16.70 -8.74 3.03
C ALA A 103 16.92 -7.54 2.08
N THR A 104 17.92 -6.72 2.39
CA THR A 104 18.18 -5.47 1.67
C THR A 104 19.51 -5.53 0.93
N ASN A 105 19.62 -4.76 -0.14
CA ASN A 105 20.91 -4.46 -0.76
C ASN A 105 21.64 -3.29 -0.05
N TRP A 106 22.75 -2.83 -0.63
CA TRP A 106 23.59 -1.74 -0.11
C TRP A 106 22.92 -0.35 -0.05
N ASP A 107 21.73 -0.18 -0.62
CA ASP A 107 20.92 1.06 -0.55
C ASP A 107 19.72 0.91 0.42
N GLY A 108 19.66 -0.18 1.18
CA GLY A 108 18.52 -0.50 2.04
C GLY A 108 17.27 -0.93 1.25
N THR A 109 17.39 -1.17 -0.06
CA THR A 109 16.27 -1.58 -0.91
C THR A 109 15.92 -3.04 -0.64
N THR A 110 14.64 -3.34 -0.40
CA THR A 110 14.08 -4.70 -0.42
C THR A 110 13.65 -5.13 -1.81
N ALA A 111 13.54 -6.44 -2.02
CA ALA A 111 12.98 -7.02 -3.24
C ALA A 111 11.56 -6.49 -3.54
N LEU A 112 10.74 -6.25 -2.49
CA LEU A 112 9.38 -5.75 -2.66
C LEU A 112 9.36 -4.30 -3.16
N ARG A 113 10.27 -3.45 -2.67
CA ARG A 113 10.42 -2.08 -3.18
C ARG A 113 10.83 -2.08 -4.65
N ASP A 114 11.80 -2.93 -5.02
CA ASP A 114 12.25 -3.03 -6.42
C ASP A 114 11.17 -3.59 -7.34
N ALA A 115 10.47 -4.65 -6.93
CA ALA A 115 9.31 -5.15 -7.66
C ALA A 115 8.25 -4.06 -7.89
N ALA A 116 7.99 -3.23 -6.85
CA ALA A 116 7.07 -2.11 -6.95
C ALA A 116 7.57 -1.01 -7.88
N MET A 117 8.87 -0.71 -7.88
CA MET A 117 9.51 0.25 -8.80
C MET A 117 9.44 -0.25 -10.25
N GLN A 118 9.65 -1.53 -10.49
CA GLN A 118 9.62 -2.11 -11.84
C GLN A 118 8.21 -2.41 -12.36
N GLY A 119 7.19 -2.36 -11.48
CA GLY A 119 5.81 -2.69 -11.86
C GLY A 119 5.54 -4.19 -11.99
N SER A 120 6.38 -5.04 -11.38
CA SER A 120 6.28 -6.50 -11.51
C SER A 120 5.21 -7.08 -10.59
N VAL A 121 3.98 -7.22 -11.13
CA VAL A 121 2.82 -7.70 -10.38
C VAL A 121 3.04 -9.08 -9.77
N ASP A 122 3.58 -10.03 -10.54
CA ASP A 122 3.78 -11.41 -10.08
C ASP A 122 4.83 -11.47 -8.96
N MET A 123 5.93 -10.71 -9.10
CA MET A 123 6.96 -10.61 -8.08
C MET A 123 6.41 -9.97 -6.80
N THR A 124 5.64 -8.88 -6.92
CA THR A 124 4.98 -8.24 -5.76
C THR A 124 4.03 -9.19 -5.04
N ARG A 125 3.23 -9.98 -5.78
CA ARG A 125 2.34 -10.99 -5.18
C ARG A 125 3.13 -12.08 -4.47
N LEU A 126 4.19 -12.59 -5.09
CA LEU A 126 5.07 -13.61 -4.50
C LEU A 126 5.67 -13.13 -3.18
N LEU A 127 6.24 -11.92 -3.16
CA LEU A 127 6.89 -11.34 -1.98
C LEU A 127 5.90 -11.01 -0.87
N LEU A 128 4.72 -10.48 -1.20
CA LEU A 128 3.66 -10.30 -0.19
C LEU A 128 3.18 -11.64 0.38
N ALA A 129 3.03 -12.67 -0.47
CA ALA A 129 2.67 -14.01 -0.03
C ALA A 129 3.77 -14.67 0.81
N SER A 130 5.04 -14.28 0.64
CA SER A 130 6.13 -14.74 1.52
C SER A 130 6.17 -14.05 2.87
N GLY A 131 5.37 -13.01 3.06
CA GLY A 131 5.34 -12.21 4.29
C GLY A 131 6.35 -11.07 4.28
N ALA A 132 6.79 -10.59 3.11
CA ALA A 132 7.58 -9.37 3.02
C ALA A 132 6.80 -8.19 3.63
N SER A 133 7.49 -7.38 4.43
CA SER A 133 6.94 -6.17 4.99
C SER A 133 6.76 -5.11 3.90
N GLN A 134 5.51 -4.67 3.74
CA GLN A 134 5.11 -3.67 2.76
C GLN A 134 5.59 -2.23 3.06
N ASN A 135 6.29 -2.03 4.19
CA ASN A 135 6.66 -0.72 4.71
C ASN A 135 8.18 -0.51 4.89
N VAL A 136 9.03 -1.46 4.50
CA VAL A 136 10.49 -1.26 4.60
C VAL A 136 10.94 -0.24 3.57
N CYS A 137 11.56 0.85 4.05
CA CYS A 137 12.07 1.91 3.20
C CYS A 137 13.55 1.71 2.85
N ASP A 138 13.93 2.20 1.66
CA ASP A 138 15.34 2.40 1.31
C ASP A 138 15.98 3.53 2.14
N TYR A 139 17.29 3.76 1.98
CA TYR A 139 18.00 4.84 2.68
C TYR A 139 17.54 6.26 2.30
N ASN A 140 16.77 6.39 1.22
CA ASN A 140 16.11 7.64 0.84
C ASN A 140 14.70 7.78 1.45
N GLY A 141 14.31 6.87 2.35
CA GLY A 141 13.00 6.87 3.01
C GLY A 141 11.86 6.41 2.10
N ARG A 142 12.15 5.85 0.93
CA ARG A 142 11.12 5.48 -0.06
C ARG A 142 10.59 4.07 0.22
N SER A 143 9.31 3.99 0.55
CA SER A 143 8.59 2.73 0.72
C SER A 143 8.25 2.05 -0.63
N PRO A 144 7.86 0.77 -0.64
CA PRO A 144 7.34 0.11 -1.84
C PRO A 144 6.12 0.85 -2.42
N LEU A 145 5.23 1.36 -1.55
CA LEU A 145 4.07 2.14 -2.00
C LEU A 145 4.49 3.44 -2.67
N TRP A 146 5.46 4.16 -2.09
CA TRP A 146 6.05 5.36 -2.70
C TRP A 146 6.61 5.04 -4.09
N ALA A 147 7.36 3.94 -4.25
CA ALA A 147 7.96 3.54 -5.52
C ALA A 147 6.91 3.26 -6.61
N GLY A 148 5.85 2.51 -6.27
CA GLY A 148 4.74 2.25 -7.18
C GLY A 148 3.99 3.53 -7.58
N CYS A 149 3.83 4.46 -6.64
CA CYS A 149 3.20 5.76 -6.89
C CYS A 149 4.03 6.66 -7.79
N PHE A 150 5.34 6.75 -7.55
CA PHE A 150 6.28 7.52 -8.38
C PHE A 150 6.27 7.03 -9.83
N GLN A 151 6.31 5.71 -10.05
CA GLN A 151 6.37 5.16 -11.41
C GLN A 151 5.02 5.09 -12.14
N GLY A 152 3.90 5.16 -11.43
CA GLY A 152 2.58 5.08 -12.07
C GLY A 152 2.00 3.67 -12.17
N HIS A 153 2.49 2.72 -11.36
CA HIS A 153 2.06 1.32 -11.43
C HIS A 153 0.79 1.06 -10.61
N VAL A 154 -0.39 1.32 -11.21
CA VAL A 154 -1.71 1.22 -10.56
C VAL A 154 -1.94 -0.15 -9.90
N ALA A 155 -1.66 -1.26 -10.60
CA ALA A 155 -1.87 -2.61 -10.07
C ALA A 155 -1.01 -2.89 -8.82
N ILE A 156 0.23 -2.39 -8.80
CA ILE A 156 1.13 -2.50 -7.65
C ILE A 156 0.58 -1.71 -6.46
N VAL A 157 0.15 -0.46 -6.70
CA VAL A 157 -0.44 0.38 -5.65
C VAL A 157 -1.67 -0.31 -5.04
N GLN A 158 -2.57 -0.86 -5.86
CA GLN A 158 -3.74 -1.59 -5.36
C GLN A 158 -3.35 -2.81 -4.52
N LEU A 159 -2.33 -3.57 -4.93
CA LEU A 159 -1.83 -4.70 -4.15
C LEU A 159 -1.27 -4.27 -2.80
N LEU A 160 -0.43 -3.25 -2.78
CA LEU A 160 0.17 -2.74 -1.55
C LEU A 160 -0.87 -2.13 -0.60
N LEU A 161 -1.87 -1.42 -1.13
CA LEU A 161 -2.99 -0.91 -0.33
C LEU A 161 -3.86 -2.04 0.24
N THR A 162 -4.10 -3.11 -0.54
CA THR A 162 -4.82 -4.30 -0.07
C THR A 162 -4.03 -5.00 1.04
N ALA A 163 -2.70 -5.03 0.94
CA ALA A 163 -1.78 -5.49 1.97
C ALA A 163 -1.62 -4.51 3.15
N ARG A 164 -2.38 -3.41 3.19
CA ARG A 164 -2.33 -2.38 4.25
C ARG A 164 -0.95 -1.72 4.36
N ALA A 165 -0.34 -1.38 3.24
CA ALA A 165 0.83 -0.50 3.23
C ALA A 165 0.50 0.87 3.83
N ASP A 166 1.47 1.44 4.54
CA ASP A 166 1.34 2.78 5.07
C ASP A 166 1.35 3.81 3.94
N LYS A 167 0.33 4.66 3.95
CA LYS A 167 0.08 5.71 2.97
C LYS A 167 0.76 7.02 3.31
N GLU A 168 1.27 7.16 4.55
CA GLU A 168 1.73 8.45 5.08
C GLU A 168 3.23 8.58 5.27
N THR A 169 3.97 7.45 5.26
CA THR A 169 5.44 7.45 5.38
C THR A 169 6.06 8.28 4.24
N PRO A 170 6.70 9.43 4.55
CA PRO A 170 7.33 10.25 3.54
C PRO A 170 8.74 9.76 3.20
N ALA A 171 9.19 10.01 1.98
CA ALA A 171 10.60 9.94 1.61
C ALA A 171 11.40 11.09 2.25
N ASN A 172 12.73 11.04 2.18
CA ASN A 172 13.62 12.04 2.79
C ASN A 172 13.44 13.46 2.23
N ASN A 173 12.85 13.62 1.05
CA ASN A 173 12.48 14.92 0.49
C ASN A 173 11.15 15.48 1.04
N GLY A 174 10.46 14.73 1.90
CA GLY A 174 9.15 15.09 2.48
C GLY A 174 7.95 14.53 1.72
N ASP A 175 8.15 13.94 0.53
CA ASP A 175 7.03 13.47 -0.29
C ASP A 175 6.44 12.18 0.29
N THR A 176 5.14 12.22 0.62
CA THR A 176 4.35 11.01 0.83
C THR A 176 4.09 10.29 -0.50
N PRO A 177 3.64 9.02 -0.50
CA PRO A 177 3.19 8.34 -1.71
C PRO A 177 2.19 9.15 -2.54
N LEU A 178 1.28 9.90 -1.90
CA LEU A 178 0.35 10.78 -2.58
C LEU A 178 1.05 11.95 -3.27
N TRP A 179 2.00 12.61 -2.60
CA TRP A 179 2.79 13.69 -3.21
C TRP A 179 3.67 13.19 -4.35
N ALA A 180 4.26 11.99 -4.23
CA ALA A 180 4.98 11.34 -5.32
C ALA A 180 4.06 11.08 -6.53
N ALA A 181 2.84 10.57 -6.33
CA ALA A 181 1.88 10.40 -7.42
C ALA A 181 1.51 11.74 -8.07
N LEU A 182 1.24 12.78 -7.26
CA LEU A 182 0.85 14.09 -7.75
C LEU A 182 1.96 14.80 -8.53
N HIS A 183 3.19 14.86 -8.00
CA HIS A 183 4.33 15.51 -8.65
C HIS A 183 4.74 14.86 -9.97
N HIS A 184 4.41 13.58 -10.15
CA HIS A 184 4.65 12.82 -11.37
C HIS A 184 3.39 12.62 -12.23
N ASP A 185 2.34 13.40 -11.99
CA ASP A 185 1.08 13.41 -12.74
C ASP A 185 0.40 12.03 -12.86
N ARG A 186 0.55 11.18 -11.84
CA ARG A 186 -0.09 9.86 -11.74
C ARG A 186 -1.49 9.98 -11.16
N LEU A 187 -2.38 10.64 -11.91
CA LEU A 187 -3.69 11.07 -11.40
C LEU A 187 -4.58 9.91 -10.95
N ASP A 188 -4.57 8.78 -11.65
CA ASP A 188 -5.37 7.60 -11.27
C ASP A 188 -4.93 7.04 -9.92
N ILE A 189 -3.61 7.04 -9.66
CA ILE A 189 -3.05 6.63 -8.37
C ILE A 189 -3.40 7.65 -7.29
N ALA A 190 -3.30 8.95 -7.59
CA ALA A 190 -3.67 10.00 -6.64
C ALA A 190 -5.14 9.87 -6.22
N LYS A 191 -6.05 9.58 -7.16
CA LYS A 191 -7.47 9.29 -6.89
C LYS A 191 -7.62 8.07 -5.98
N LEU A 192 -6.99 6.94 -6.32
CA LEU A 192 -7.02 5.71 -5.51
C LEU A 192 -6.51 5.94 -4.08
N LEU A 193 -5.42 6.70 -3.94
CA LEU A 193 -4.90 7.06 -2.63
C LEU A 193 -5.92 7.92 -1.88
N LEU A 194 -6.42 9.02 -2.44
CA LEU A 194 -7.40 9.89 -1.78
C LEU A 194 -8.66 9.16 -1.28
N GLU A 195 -9.14 8.20 -2.07
CA GLU A 195 -10.26 7.30 -1.73
C GLU A 195 -9.91 6.37 -0.56
N ALA A 196 -8.65 5.90 -0.48
CA ALA A 196 -8.15 5.09 0.63
C ALA A 196 -7.96 5.88 1.95
N GLY A 197 -8.24 7.18 1.97
CA GLY A 197 -8.25 8.03 3.17
C GLY A 197 -6.89 8.44 3.79
N PRO A 198 -5.86 8.82 3.01
CA PRO A 198 -4.64 9.44 3.52
C PRO A 198 -4.95 10.79 4.16
N GLU A 199 -3.97 11.32 4.90
CA GLU A 199 -4.04 12.64 5.51
C GLU A 199 -4.15 13.73 4.43
N ARG A 200 -5.29 14.42 4.39
CA ARG A 200 -5.66 15.33 3.28
C ARG A 200 -5.12 16.75 3.43
N GLU A 201 -4.58 17.07 4.59
CA GLU A 201 -4.05 18.39 4.92
C GLU A 201 -2.52 18.45 4.88
N LYS A 202 -1.86 17.33 4.57
CA LYS A 202 -0.39 17.28 4.47
C LYS A 202 0.06 18.08 3.25
N ARG A 203 0.97 19.01 3.50
CA ARG A 203 1.48 19.96 2.50
C ARG A 203 2.81 19.48 1.95
N ASP A 204 3.13 19.91 0.74
CA ASP A 204 4.46 19.70 0.18
C ASP A 204 5.52 20.58 0.86
N ALA A 205 6.77 20.44 0.40
CA ALA A 205 7.89 21.19 0.92
C ALA A 205 7.73 22.72 0.82
N ASP A 206 6.91 23.23 -0.10
CA ASP A 206 6.63 24.67 -0.29
C ASP A 206 5.38 25.13 0.49
N GLY A 207 4.79 24.24 1.27
CA GLY A 207 3.57 24.50 2.03
C GLY A 207 2.31 24.47 1.17
N VAL A 208 2.39 24.04 -0.09
CA VAL A 208 1.25 23.92 -0.99
C VAL A 208 0.35 22.79 -0.50
N SER A 209 -0.94 23.07 -0.39
CA SER A 209 -1.95 22.04 -0.07
C SER A 209 -2.26 21.20 -1.31
N LEU A 210 -2.82 20.00 -1.14
CA LEU A 210 -3.28 19.17 -2.26
C LEU A 210 -4.25 19.94 -3.18
N LEU A 211 -5.16 20.73 -2.60
CA LEU A 211 -6.10 21.55 -3.37
C LEU A 211 -5.38 22.70 -4.09
N GLY A 212 -4.36 23.29 -3.47
CA GLY A 212 -3.48 24.28 -4.10
C GLY A 212 -2.75 23.70 -5.30
N TYR A 213 -2.20 22.49 -5.17
CA TYR A 213 -1.53 21.77 -6.24
C TYR A 213 -2.48 21.48 -7.41
N ALA A 214 -3.63 20.86 -7.13
CA ALA A 214 -4.65 20.58 -8.14
C ALA A 214 -5.11 21.86 -8.84
N SER A 215 -5.20 22.97 -8.11
CA SER A 215 -5.58 24.26 -8.67
C SER A 215 -4.50 24.87 -9.55
N MET A 216 -3.23 24.76 -9.15
CA MET A 216 -2.07 25.20 -9.92
C MET A 216 -1.90 24.41 -11.23
N LYS A 217 -2.20 23.11 -11.21
CA LYS A 217 -2.05 22.22 -12.36
C LYS A 217 -3.31 22.10 -13.24
N GLY A 218 -4.45 22.62 -12.79
CA GLY A 218 -5.71 22.51 -13.52
C GLY A 218 -6.39 21.14 -13.41
N HIS A 219 -6.07 20.33 -12.40
CA HIS A 219 -6.59 18.97 -12.25
C HIS A 219 -7.99 18.98 -11.61
N ILE A 220 -9.01 19.24 -12.42
CA ILE A 220 -10.40 19.46 -11.97
C ILE A 220 -10.99 18.28 -11.18
N ASP A 221 -10.72 17.04 -11.59
CA ASP A 221 -11.23 15.85 -10.90
C ASP A 221 -10.65 15.70 -9.50
N ILE A 222 -9.34 15.93 -9.36
CA ILE A 222 -8.66 15.88 -8.05
C ILE A 222 -9.16 17.01 -7.18
N ALA A 223 -9.30 18.23 -7.72
CA ALA A 223 -9.87 19.35 -6.98
C ALA A 223 -11.29 19.03 -6.49
N ARG A 224 -12.13 18.41 -7.31
CA ARG A 224 -13.49 17.98 -6.92
C ARG A 224 -13.46 16.97 -5.79
N LEU A 225 -12.67 15.90 -5.92
CA LEU A 225 -12.53 14.88 -4.87
C LEU A 225 -12.03 15.48 -3.56
N LEU A 226 -11.06 16.39 -3.61
CA LEU A 226 -10.54 17.09 -2.43
C LEU A 226 -11.60 17.99 -1.77
N LEU A 227 -12.45 18.65 -2.55
CA LEU A 227 -13.52 19.49 -2.02
C LEU A 227 -14.65 18.67 -1.38
N GLU A 228 -15.07 17.57 -2.03
CA GLU A 228 -16.01 16.61 -1.46
C GLU A 228 -15.47 16.01 -0.15
N ALA A 229 -14.15 15.86 -0.08
CA ALA A 229 -13.42 15.45 1.09
C ALA A 229 -13.24 16.52 2.18
N GLY A 230 -13.71 17.75 1.97
CA GLY A 230 -13.64 18.84 2.95
C GLY A 230 -12.30 19.61 2.98
N ALA A 231 -11.49 19.55 1.91
CA ALA A 231 -10.20 20.23 1.87
C ALA A 231 -10.32 21.75 2.11
N ASN A 232 -9.34 22.31 2.83
CA ASN A 232 -9.33 23.72 3.16
C ASN A 232 -9.16 24.64 1.94
N LEU A 233 -10.27 25.23 1.48
CA LEU A 233 -10.37 26.25 0.42
C LEU A 233 -9.49 27.50 0.63
N ARG A 234 -9.04 27.76 1.86
CA ARG A 234 -8.30 28.96 2.28
C ARG A 234 -6.85 28.66 2.66
N ALA A 235 -6.39 27.43 2.45
CA ALA A 235 -5.00 27.05 2.69
C ALA A 235 -4.04 28.02 1.97
N ARG A 236 -3.02 28.50 2.67
CA ARG A 236 -1.98 29.37 2.12
C ARG A 236 -0.65 28.65 2.09
N ASP A 237 0.03 28.66 0.95
CA ASP A 237 1.42 28.20 0.87
C ASP A 237 2.40 29.20 1.50
N LYS A 238 3.71 28.91 1.43
CA LYS A 238 4.75 29.79 1.99
C LYS A 238 4.80 31.19 1.34
N MET A 239 4.29 31.34 0.12
CA MET A 239 4.16 32.62 -0.58
C MET A 239 2.82 33.31 -0.31
N GLY A 240 1.98 32.71 0.53
CA GLY A 240 0.65 33.23 0.86
C GLY A 240 -0.41 32.96 -0.20
N MET A 241 -0.10 32.18 -1.24
CA MET A 241 -1.03 31.88 -2.33
C MET A 241 -2.09 30.89 -1.87
N THR A 242 -3.34 31.15 -2.27
CA THR A 242 -4.48 30.26 -2.02
C THR A 242 -4.78 29.40 -3.25
N PRO A 243 -5.52 28.29 -3.13
CA PRO A 243 -5.95 27.51 -4.29
C PRO A 243 -6.65 28.35 -5.36
N LEU A 244 -7.53 29.26 -4.94
CA LEU A 244 -8.23 30.18 -5.85
C LEU A 244 -7.26 31.12 -6.59
N PHE A 245 -6.26 31.64 -5.88
CA PHE A 245 -5.24 32.47 -6.48
C PHE A 245 -4.40 31.67 -7.49
N ALA A 246 -3.95 30.47 -7.14
CA ALA A 246 -3.21 29.60 -8.03
C ALA A 246 -3.99 29.29 -9.31
N GLY A 247 -5.24 28.82 -9.19
CA GLY A 247 -6.09 28.55 -10.36
C GLY A 247 -6.30 29.78 -11.25
N SER A 248 -6.43 30.98 -10.65
CA SER A 248 -6.57 32.23 -11.39
C SER A 248 -5.26 32.62 -12.10
N PHE A 249 -4.13 32.52 -11.39
CA PHE A 249 -2.80 32.90 -11.89
C PHE A 249 -2.37 32.04 -13.08
N TYR A 250 -2.64 30.73 -13.02
CA TYR A 250 -2.32 29.78 -14.10
C TYR A 250 -3.44 29.66 -15.15
N GLY A 251 -4.54 30.41 -15.03
CA GLY A 251 -5.59 30.50 -16.04
C GLY A 251 -6.56 29.30 -16.09
N HIS A 252 -6.65 28.51 -15.04
CA HIS A 252 -7.54 27.35 -14.96
C HIS A 252 -8.98 27.75 -14.59
N VAL A 253 -9.73 28.25 -15.58
CA VAL A 253 -11.08 28.79 -15.41
C VAL A 253 -12.04 27.81 -14.73
N GLU A 254 -12.03 26.54 -15.11
CA GLU A 254 -12.93 25.51 -14.52
C GLU A 254 -12.63 25.28 -13.03
N ILE A 255 -11.36 25.27 -12.63
CA ILE A 255 -10.95 25.22 -11.22
C ILE A 255 -11.47 26.45 -10.48
N VAL A 256 -11.29 27.65 -11.04
CA VAL A 256 -11.73 28.90 -10.41
C VAL A 256 -13.25 28.88 -10.19
N GLN A 257 -14.02 28.45 -11.18
CA GLN A 257 -15.46 28.30 -11.07
C GLN A 257 -15.85 27.28 -9.98
N LEU A 258 -15.21 26.11 -9.97
CA LEU A 258 -15.45 25.07 -8.94
C LEU A 258 -15.18 25.59 -7.53
N LEU A 259 -14.05 26.28 -7.31
CA LEU A 259 -13.68 26.83 -6.01
C LEU A 259 -14.59 27.97 -5.55
N LEU A 260 -15.10 28.79 -6.47
CA LEU A 260 -16.06 29.84 -6.16
C LEU A 260 -17.43 29.25 -5.78
N ALA A 261 -17.89 28.23 -6.50
CA ALA A 261 -19.12 27.52 -6.18
C ALA A 261 -19.05 26.89 -4.78
N ALA A 262 -17.99 26.13 -4.49
CA ALA A 262 -17.77 25.52 -3.18
C ALA A 262 -17.71 26.54 -2.03
N ARG A 263 -17.20 27.76 -2.29
CA ARG A 263 -17.20 28.85 -1.31
C ARG A 263 -18.61 29.41 -1.06
N ALA A 264 -19.42 29.54 -2.10
CA ALA A 264 -20.78 30.03 -2.00
C ALA A 264 -21.64 29.06 -1.16
N ASP A 265 -21.49 27.75 -1.40
CA ASP A 265 -22.19 26.71 -0.64
C ASP A 265 -21.77 26.72 0.83
N ALA A 266 -20.46 26.78 1.12
CA ALA A 266 -19.97 26.89 2.50
C ALA A 266 -20.49 28.16 3.21
N GLY A 267 -20.61 29.28 2.49
CA GLY A 267 -21.20 30.51 3.01
C GLY A 267 -22.71 30.41 3.25
N PHE A 268 -23.44 29.70 2.40
CA PHE A 268 -24.89 29.49 2.52
C PHE A 268 -25.23 28.66 3.76
N PHE A 269 -24.51 27.56 4.02
CA PHE A 269 -24.69 26.74 5.23
C PHE A 269 -24.37 27.51 6.51
N PHE A 270 -23.31 28.33 6.53
CA PHE A 270 -23.02 29.21 7.66
C PHE A 270 -24.09 30.29 7.86
N GLY A 271 -24.64 30.84 6.78
CA GLY A 271 -25.76 31.80 6.82
C GLY A 271 -27.03 31.20 7.45
N MET A 272 -27.40 29.97 7.08
CA MET A 272 -28.52 29.25 7.69
C MET A 272 -28.27 28.90 9.17
N LEU A 273 -27.04 28.49 9.51
CA LEU A 273 -26.69 28.16 10.90
C LEU A 273 -26.76 29.41 11.80
N LEU A 274 -26.29 30.56 11.32
CA LEU A 274 -26.41 31.84 12.02
C LEU A 274 -27.86 32.33 12.10
N ALA A 275 -28.66 32.17 11.04
CA ALA A 275 -30.09 32.49 11.07
C ALA A 275 -30.84 31.65 12.11
N ASN A 276 -30.51 30.35 12.24
CA ASN A 276 -31.06 29.45 13.26
C ASN A 276 -30.55 29.77 14.68
N LEU A 277 -29.28 30.16 14.85
CA LEU A 277 -28.73 30.56 16.16
C LEU A 277 -29.19 31.93 16.63
N GLN A 278 -29.53 32.84 15.71
CA GLN A 278 -30.09 34.17 16.02
C GLN A 278 -31.62 34.16 16.16
N GLY A 279 -32.28 33.01 16.02
CA GLY A 279 -33.73 32.90 16.14
C GLY A 279 -34.51 33.66 15.06
N VAL A 280 -33.88 33.98 13.92
CA VAL A 280 -34.54 34.65 12.81
C VAL A 280 -35.02 33.58 11.84
N PHE A 281 -36.18 32.98 12.15
CA PHE A 281 -37.00 32.38 11.11
C PHE A 281 -37.48 33.51 10.19
N PRO A 282 -37.26 33.45 8.87
CA PRO A 282 -38.16 34.16 7.98
C PRO A 282 -39.47 33.39 8.06
N PHE A 283 -40.41 33.91 8.85
CA PHE A 283 -41.81 33.50 8.78
C PHE A 283 -42.27 33.64 7.33
N GLU A 284 -42.83 32.55 6.81
CA GLU A 284 -43.73 32.57 5.65
C GLU A 284 -44.78 33.67 5.82
N SER A 285 -45.15 34.37 4.74
CA SER A 285 -46.56 34.48 4.35
C SER A 285 -46.76 35.11 2.95
N PHE A 286 -47.47 34.34 2.12
CA PHE A 286 -48.13 34.60 0.83
C PHE A 286 -47.29 34.66 -0.46
#